data_AF-A0A396GJF1-F1
#
_entry.id   AF-A0A396GJF1-F1
#
_cell.length_a   1.000
_cell.length_b   1.000
_cell.length_c   1.000
_cell.angle_alpha   90.00
_cell.angle_beta   90.00
_cell.angle_gamma   90.00
#
_symmetry.space_group_name_H-M   'P 1'
#
loop_
_entity.id
_entity.type
_entity.pdbx_description
1 polymer ?
#
loop_
_entity_poly.entity_id
_entity_poly.type
_entity_poly.pdbx_seq_one_letter_code
_entity_poly.pdbx_strand_id
1 'polypeptide(L)'
;MTKINALITTVDDVYDLYGTLEELELFTEAIDRWDLNALDSLPYYMQICFHAVYNFVNEISFESLKKNEKYITTPYLKKAWTDLCKAYLIEAKWYYSGYTPTVEEYMANGCVSIGAHAVFTHGYFSMPHSIKMEDLVLLGEDSNIIRLTATIARVANDHGSYKRENETGDIPKLNKCYMNETGASEIEARDYMKSMMSTLWKKMNKEAQSSSFSQNFIDTNMNAFRICMFMYQYGDGYSIPDPKMQNRIMSLVFEPIPN
;
A
#
# COMPACT_ATOMS: atom_id res chain seq x y z
N MET A 1 10.10 -6.63 -4.26
CA MET A 1 9.47 -5.30 -4.02
C MET A 1 8.99 -4.64 -5.32
N THR A 2 9.79 -4.53 -6.38
CA THR A 2 9.34 -3.86 -7.62
C THR A 2 8.09 -4.49 -8.26
N LYS A 3 8.06 -5.82 -8.44
CA LYS A 3 6.90 -6.54 -9.01
C LYS A 3 5.61 -6.31 -8.19
N ILE A 4 5.68 -6.41 -6.86
CA ILE A 4 4.52 -6.21 -5.98
C ILE A 4 4.00 -4.77 -6.05
N ASN A 5 4.87 -3.76 -6.06
CA ASN A 5 4.43 -2.37 -6.21
C ASN A 5 3.71 -2.14 -7.56
N ALA A 6 4.24 -2.67 -8.66
CA ALA A 6 3.60 -2.54 -9.97
C ALA A 6 2.23 -3.23 -10.03
N LEU A 7 2.11 -4.42 -9.42
CA LEU A 7 0.83 -5.12 -9.32
C LEU A 7 -0.18 -4.37 -8.44
N ILE A 8 0.27 -3.83 -7.30
CA ILE A 8 -0.58 -3.03 -6.41
C ILE A 8 -1.14 -1.83 -7.19
N THR A 9 -0.30 -1.06 -7.87
CA THR A 9 -0.75 0.07 -8.69
C THR A 9 -1.71 -0.34 -9.80
N THR A 10 -1.45 -1.47 -10.47
CA THR A 10 -2.36 -1.97 -11.51
C THR A 10 -3.72 -2.36 -10.91
N VAL A 11 -3.73 -2.96 -9.72
CA VAL A 11 -4.98 -3.32 -9.02
C VAL A 11 -5.68 -2.06 -8.51
N ASP A 12 -4.96 -1.10 -7.93
CA ASP A 12 -5.46 0.20 -7.48
C ASP A 12 -6.24 0.90 -8.61
N ASP A 13 -5.61 1.05 -9.79
CA ASP A 13 -6.22 1.64 -10.99
C ASP A 13 -7.49 0.89 -11.44
N VAL A 14 -7.56 -0.43 -11.22
CA VAL A 14 -8.78 -1.20 -11.51
C VAL A 14 -9.93 -0.73 -10.61
N TYR A 15 -9.69 -0.43 -9.34
CA TYR A 15 -10.72 -0.02 -8.37
C TYR A 15 -11.10 1.45 -8.44
N ASP A 16 -10.16 2.37 -8.64
CA ASP A 16 -10.41 3.81 -8.52
C ASP A 16 -10.61 4.52 -9.88
N LEU A 17 -10.21 3.90 -11.00
CA LEU A 17 -10.31 4.49 -12.33
C LEU A 17 -11.14 3.68 -13.34
N TYR A 18 -10.98 2.36 -13.39
CA TYR A 18 -11.49 1.56 -14.53
C TYR A 18 -12.78 0.77 -14.24
N GLY A 19 -12.90 0.15 -13.08
CA GLY A 19 -13.98 -0.80 -12.79
C GLY A 19 -15.30 -0.15 -12.38
N THR A 20 -16.41 -0.75 -12.80
CA THR A 20 -17.73 -0.46 -12.23
C THR A 20 -17.88 -1.12 -10.86
N LEU A 21 -18.72 -0.56 -9.98
CA LEU A 21 -18.90 -1.10 -8.63
C LEU A 21 -19.27 -2.60 -8.64
N GLU A 22 -20.15 -3.02 -9.56
CA GLU A 22 -20.55 -4.42 -9.72
C GLU A 22 -19.37 -5.33 -10.11
N GLU A 23 -18.52 -4.89 -11.04
CA GLU A 23 -17.31 -5.62 -11.44
C GLU A 23 -16.31 -5.71 -10.28
N LEU A 24 -16.17 -4.65 -9.48
CA LEU A 24 -15.26 -4.62 -8.33
C LEU A 24 -15.70 -5.55 -7.21
N GLU A 25 -17.00 -5.69 -6.98
CA GLU A 25 -17.54 -6.67 -6.03
C GLU A 25 -17.20 -8.10 -6.47
N LEU A 26 -17.39 -8.42 -7.75
CA LEU A 26 -17.02 -9.73 -8.31
C LEU A 26 -15.51 -9.97 -8.25
N PHE A 27 -14.69 -8.97 -8.55
CA PHE A 27 -13.23 -9.07 -8.50
C PHE A 27 -12.74 -9.30 -7.07
N THR A 28 -13.29 -8.57 -6.11
CA THR A 28 -12.99 -8.75 -4.68
C THR A 28 -13.36 -10.16 -4.22
N GLU A 29 -14.53 -10.67 -4.62
CA GLU A 29 -14.97 -12.02 -4.30
C GLU A 29 -14.04 -13.10 -4.90
N ALA A 30 -13.62 -12.93 -6.15
CA ALA A 30 -12.68 -13.84 -6.79
C ALA A 30 -11.34 -13.90 -6.03
N ILE A 31 -10.81 -12.74 -5.61
CA ILE A 31 -9.60 -12.65 -4.78
C ILE A 31 -9.82 -13.29 -3.40
N ASP A 32 -10.95 -13.06 -2.74
CA ASP A 32 -11.25 -13.64 -1.42
C ASP A 32 -11.33 -15.18 -1.46
N ARG A 33 -12.02 -15.72 -2.48
CA ARG A 33 -12.12 -17.18 -2.72
C ARG A 33 -10.80 -17.78 -3.17
N TRP A 34 -9.96 -16.97 -3.84
CA TRP A 34 -8.71 -17.39 -4.46
C TRP A 34 -8.90 -18.58 -5.44
N ASP A 35 -10.00 -18.57 -6.19
CA ASP A 35 -10.44 -19.65 -7.08
C ASP A 35 -10.40 -19.21 -8.54
N LEU A 36 -9.66 -19.95 -9.38
CA LEU A 36 -9.57 -19.69 -10.82
C LEU A 36 -10.89 -19.95 -11.55
N ASN A 37 -11.79 -20.75 -10.98
CA ASN A 37 -13.11 -20.98 -11.58
C ASN A 37 -14.03 -19.74 -11.46
N ALA A 38 -13.72 -18.79 -10.58
CA ALA A 38 -14.45 -17.53 -10.47
C ALA A 38 -14.10 -16.51 -11.57
N LEU A 39 -13.16 -16.86 -12.46
CA LEU A 39 -12.71 -15.97 -13.53
C LEU A 39 -13.72 -15.82 -14.67
N ASP A 40 -14.54 -16.84 -14.91
CA ASP A 40 -15.52 -16.83 -16.01
C ASP A 40 -16.58 -15.72 -15.84
N SER A 41 -16.81 -15.27 -14.61
CA SER A 41 -17.71 -14.15 -14.29
C SER A 41 -17.06 -12.77 -14.37
N LEU A 42 -15.75 -12.68 -14.57
CA LEU A 42 -15.03 -11.40 -14.60
C LEU A 42 -14.83 -10.89 -16.03
N PRO A 43 -14.80 -9.56 -16.24
CA PRO A 43 -14.31 -8.97 -17.47
C PRO A 43 -12.88 -9.42 -17.79
N TYR A 44 -12.55 -9.52 -19.08
CA TYR A 44 -11.26 -10.05 -19.54
C TYR A 44 -10.03 -9.34 -18.92
N TYR A 45 -10.08 -8.02 -18.75
CA TYR A 45 -8.96 -7.28 -18.15
C TYR A 45 -8.76 -7.62 -16.66
N MET A 46 -9.84 -7.85 -15.91
CA MET A 46 -9.78 -8.30 -14.52
C MET A 46 -9.28 -9.74 -14.41
N GLN A 47 -9.63 -10.61 -15.37
CA GLN A 47 -9.07 -11.96 -15.41
C GLN A 47 -7.54 -11.93 -15.54
N ILE A 48 -7.01 -11.08 -16.43
CA ILE A 48 -5.55 -10.88 -16.58
C ILE A 48 -4.95 -10.37 -15.27
N CYS A 49 -5.57 -9.36 -14.64
CA CYS A 49 -5.10 -8.79 -13.37
C CYS A 49 -5.06 -9.86 -12.25
N PHE A 50 -6.16 -10.61 -12.08
CA PHE A 50 -6.22 -11.72 -11.13
C PHE A 50 -5.12 -12.75 -11.39
N HIS A 51 -4.97 -13.19 -12.64
CA HIS A 51 -3.96 -14.18 -13.00
C HIS A 51 -2.54 -13.70 -12.70
N ALA A 52 -2.24 -12.42 -12.94
CA ALA A 52 -0.94 -11.84 -12.63
C ALA A 52 -0.66 -11.89 -11.11
N VAL A 53 -1.64 -11.49 -10.28
CA VAL A 53 -1.55 -11.57 -8.82
C VAL A 53 -1.40 -13.03 -8.35
N TYR A 54 -2.25 -13.93 -8.86
CA TYR A 54 -2.24 -15.35 -8.53
C TYR A 54 -0.88 -16.01 -8.83
N ASN A 55 -0.35 -15.78 -10.04
CA ASN A 55 0.93 -16.31 -10.46
C ASN A 55 2.09 -15.74 -9.64
N PHE A 56 2.05 -14.44 -9.32
CA PHE A 56 3.07 -13.82 -8.49
C PHE A 56 3.09 -14.38 -7.07
N VAL A 57 1.93 -14.59 -6.44
CA VAL A 57 1.85 -15.24 -5.12
C VAL A 57 2.39 -16.66 -5.16
N ASN A 58 2.09 -17.42 -6.20
CA ASN A 58 2.61 -18.78 -6.38
C ASN A 58 4.12 -18.80 -6.62
N GLU A 59 4.66 -17.85 -7.40
CA GLU A 59 6.10 -17.66 -7.61
C GLU A 59 6.81 -17.48 -6.26
N ILE A 60 6.37 -16.52 -5.44
CA ILE A 60 6.97 -16.26 -4.13
C ILE A 60 6.81 -17.45 -3.18
N SER A 61 5.64 -18.10 -3.19
CA SER A 61 5.38 -19.28 -2.35
C SER A 61 6.30 -20.45 -2.71
N PHE A 62 6.55 -20.66 -4.01
CA PHE A 62 7.43 -21.71 -4.50
C PHE A 62 8.90 -21.42 -4.18
N GLU A 63 9.36 -20.19 -4.36
CA GLU A 63 10.72 -19.79 -3.99
C GLU A 63 10.97 -19.88 -2.48
N SER A 64 9.97 -19.52 -1.67
CA SER A 64 10.02 -19.72 -0.22
C SER A 64 10.10 -21.20 0.16
N LEU A 65 9.30 -22.07 -0.48
CA LEU A 65 9.33 -23.51 -0.27
C LEU A 65 10.72 -24.10 -0.56
N LYS A 66 11.36 -23.72 -1.67
CA LYS A 66 12.71 -24.18 -2.02
C LYS A 66 13.77 -23.83 -0.97
N LYS A 67 13.62 -22.67 -0.32
CA LYS A 67 14.61 -22.14 0.63
C LYS A 67 14.38 -22.61 2.05
N ASN A 68 13.11 -22.75 2.44
CA ASN A 68 12.71 -22.95 3.84
C ASN A 68 12.07 -24.33 4.09
N GLU A 69 11.92 -25.15 3.05
CA GLU A 69 11.33 -26.51 3.09
C GLU A 69 9.90 -26.57 3.67
N LYS A 70 9.21 -25.43 3.73
CA LYS A 70 7.87 -25.30 4.33
C LYS A 70 6.93 -24.53 3.41
N TYR A 71 5.76 -25.10 3.14
CA TYR A 71 4.70 -24.45 2.38
C TYR A 71 3.79 -23.60 3.29
N ILE A 72 4.39 -22.63 3.99
CA ILE A 72 3.68 -21.79 4.99
C ILE A 72 3.34 -20.39 4.46
N THR A 73 3.90 -19.99 3.32
CA THR A 73 3.84 -18.62 2.80
C THR A 73 2.49 -18.24 2.20
N THR A 74 1.87 -19.17 1.45
CA THR A 74 0.69 -18.88 0.64
C THR A 74 -0.49 -18.29 1.43
N PRO A 75 -0.89 -18.81 2.62
CA PRO A 75 -2.00 -18.23 3.37
C PRO A 75 -1.81 -16.75 3.74
N TYR A 76 -0.60 -16.34 4.09
CA TYR A 76 -0.29 -14.95 4.46
C TYR A 76 -0.30 -14.02 3.24
N LEU A 77 0.26 -14.46 2.11
CA LEU A 77 0.24 -13.66 0.88
C LEU A 77 -1.18 -13.51 0.33
N LYS A 78 -1.98 -14.58 0.36
CA LYS A 78 -3.40 -14.54 -0.02
C LYS A 78 -4.16 -13.53 0.84
N LYS A 79 -4.06 -13.67 2.18
CA LYS A 79 -4.70 -12.76 3.13
C LYS A 79 -4.33 -11.30 2.86
N ALA A 80 -3.05 -11.00 2.64
CA ALA A 80 -2.61 -9.63 2.38
C ALA A 80 -3.23 -9.02 1.11
N TRP A 81 -3.39 -9.80 0.04
CA TRP A 81 -4.08 -9.36 -1.17
C TRP A 81 -5.60 -9.23 -1.00
N THR A 82 -6.20 -10.17 -0.27
CA THR A 82 -7.62 -10.13 0.09
C THR A 82 -7.97 -8.89 0.90
N ASP A 83 -7.19 -8.60 1.95
CA ASP A 83 -7.40 -7.43 2.80
C ASP A 83 -7.22 -6.14 2.01
N LEU A 84 -6.22 -6.08 1.12
CA LEU A 84 -6.00 -4.95 0.22
C LEU A 84 -7.18 -4.71 -0.72
N CYS A 85 -7.66 -5.75 -1.41
CA CYS A 85 -8.81 -5.64 -2.33
C CYS A 85 -10.10 -5.24 -1.61
N LYS A 86 -10.33 -5.77 -0.39
CA LYS A 86 -11.46 -5.35 0.44
C LYS A 86 -11.37 -3.88 0.84
N ALA A 87 -10.18 -3.38 1.16
CA ALA A 87 -9.96 -1.97 1.47
C ALA A 87 -10.21 -1.07 0.25
N TYR A 88 -9.79 -1.49 -0.94
CA TYR A 88 -10.12 -0.79 -2.17
C TYR A 88 -11.62 -0.79 -2.48
N LEU A 89 -12.31 -1.92 -2.26
CA LEU A 89 -13.76 -1.97 -2.44
C LEU A 89 -14.50 -1.02 -1.49
N ILE A 90 -14.03 -0.86 -0.25
CA ILE A 90 -14.59 0.11 0.70
C ILE A 90 -14.45 1.54 0.14
N GLU A 91 -13.27 1.90 -0.37
CA GLU A 91 -13.03 3.21 -0.99
C GLU A 91 -13.91 3.43 -2.22
N ALA A 92 -14.02 2.43 -3.10
CA ALA A 92 -14.93 2.48 -4.24
C ALA A 92 -16.38 2.70 -3.77
N LYS A 93 -16.84 2.01 -2.73
CA LYS A 93 -18.20 2.21 -2.18
C LYS A 93 -18.40 3.63 -1.66
N TRP A 94 -17.40 4.22 -1.00
CA TRP A 94 -17.45 5.62 -0.59
C TRP A 94 -17.55 6.57 -1.79
N TYR A 95 -16.76 6.32 -2.83
CA TYR A 95 -16.80 7.08 -4.09
C TYR A 95 -18.20 7.05 -4.72
N TYR A 96 -18.73 5.86 -5.00
CA TYR A 96 -20.01 5.68 -5.69
C TYR A 96 -21.22 6.20 -4.90
N SER A 97 -21.14 6.20 -3.56
CA SER A 97 -22.20 6.74 -2.70
C SER A 97 -22.07 8.23 -2.41
N GLY A 98 -20.94 8.86 -2.76
CA GLY A 98 -20.62 10.23 -2.36
C GLY A 98 -20.38 10.41 -0.86
N TYR A 99 -20.06 9.32 -0.15
CA TYR A 99 -19.84 9.35 1.29
C TYR A 99 -18.48 9.97 1.63
N THR A 100 -18.47 10.86 2.62
CA THR A 100 -17.24 11.39 3.20
C THR A 100 -17.04 10.75 4.59
N PRO A 101 -16.03 9.87 4.76
CA PRO A 101 -15.75 9.26 6.05
C PRO A 101 -15.17 10.28 7.06
N THR A 102 -15.19 9.90 8.34
CA THR A 102 -14.40 10.61 9.36
C THR A 102 -12.90 10.37 9.15
N VAL A 103 -12.06 11.18 9.78
CA VAL A 103 -10.60 10.97 9.77
C VAL A 103 -10.22 9.60 10.33
N GLU A 104 -10.90 9.16 11.39
CA GLU A 104 -10.65 7.85 12.01
C GLU A 104 -11.02 6.70 11.07
N GLU A 105 -12.22 6.75 10.48
CA GLU A 105 -12.71 5.74 9.55
C GLU A 105 -11.85 5.69 8.27
N TYR A 106 -11.54 6.86 7.70
CA TYR A 106 -10.66 6.97 6.55
C TYR A 106 -9.28 6.37 6.84
N MET A 107 -8.66 6.74 7.96
CA MET A 107 -7.31 6.26 8.27
C MET A 107 -7.28 4.76 8.58
N ALA A 108 -8.33 4.19 9.16
CA ALA A 108 -8.43 2.76 9.40
C ALA A 108 -8.39 1.96 8.08
N ASN A 109 -9.13 2.40 7.06
CA ASN A 109 -9.11 1.77 5.75
C ASN A 109 -7.87 2.16 4.92
N GLY A 110 -7.55 3.45 4.92
CA GLY A 110 -6.47 4.08 4.16
C GLY A 110 -5.08 3.52 4.47
N CYS A 111 -4.86 3.06 5.71
CA CYS A 111 -3.62 2.36 6.07
C CYS A 111 -3.52 0.95 5.45
N VAL A 112 -4.64 0.32 5.09
CA VAL A 112 -4.65 -0.96 4.39
C VAL A 112 -4.56 -0.73 2.88
N SER A 113 -5.39 0.19 2.34
CA SER A 113 -5.47 0.47 0.89
C SER A 113 -4.16 1.02 0.30
N ILE A 114 -3.28 1.61 1.10
CA ILE A 114 -1.95 2.04 0.62
C ILE A 114 -1.03 0.85 0.24
N GLY A 115 -1.41 -0.39 0.51
CA GLY A 115 -0.71 -1.59 0.04
C GLY A 115 0.56 -1.96 0.81
N ALA A 116 0.96 -1.16 1.80
CA ALA A 116 2.20 -1.38 2.56
C ALA A 116 2.26 -2.78 3.21
N HIS A 117 1.15 -3.24 3.80
CA HIS A 117 1.11 -4.57 4.41
C HIS A 117 1.39 -5.69 3.39
N ALA A 118 0.77 -5.64 2.20
CA ALA A 118 1.07 -6.57 1.12
C ALA A 118 2.55 -6.51 0.71
N VAL A 119 3.10 -5.31 0.53
CA VAL A 119 4.52 -5.11 0.18
C VAL A 119 5.45 -5.76 1.20
N PHE A 120 5.25 -5.53 2.51
CA PHE A 120 6.14 -6.07 3.53
C PHE A 120 5.94 -7.55 3.80
N THR A 121 4.72 -8.08 3.70
CA THR A 121 4.48 -9.53 3.81
C THR A 121 5.17 -10.26 2.65
N HIS A 122 5.07 -9.77 1.41
CA HIS A 122 5.85 -10.29 0.28
C HIS A 122 7.37 -10.14 0.48
N GLY A 123 7.79 -8.97 1.00
CA GLY A 123 9.18 -8.66 1.31
C GLY A 123 9.79 -9.64 2.32
N TYR A 124 9.07 -9.93 3.41
CA TYR A 124 9.48 -10.88 4.43
C TYR A 124 9.82 -12.24 3.80
N PHE A 125 8.87 -12.88 3.11
CA PHE A 125 9.10 -14.20 2.50
C PHE A 125 10.16 -14.20 1.38
N SER A 126 10.52 -13.04 0.85
CA SER A 126 11.57 -12.89 -0.18
C SER A 126 12.97 -12.69 0.39
N MET A 127 13.11 -12.24 1.64
CA MET A 127 14.40 -11.95 2.27
C MET A 127 15.14 -13.22 2.71
N PRO A 128 16.49 -13.25 2.61
CA PRO A 128 17.28 -14.41 3.04
C PRO A 128 17.37 -14.48 4.57
N HIS A 129 16.39 -15.13 5.20
CA HIS A 129 16.39 -15.40 6.64
C HIS A 129 15.52 -16.61 6.98
N SER A 130 15.72 -17.18 8.16
CA SER A 130 14.86 -18.26 8.67
C SER A 130 13.52 -17.70 9.11
N ILE A 131 12.43 -18.25 8.56
CA ILE A 131 11.06 -17.88 8.95
C ILE A 131 10.79 -18.31 10.40
N LYS A 132 10.37 -17.35 11.23
CA LYS A 132 10.01 -17.56 12.64
C LYS A 132 8.49 -17.56 12.81
N MET A 133 7.96 -18.46 13.62
CA MET A 133 6.51 -18.54 13.83
C MET A 133 5.96 -17.28 14.51
N GLU A 134 6.73 -16.66 15.39
CA GLU A 134 6.35 -15.43 16.10
C GLU A 134 6.18 -14.26 15.10
N ASP A 135 7.10 -14.15 14.14
CA ASP A 135 7.02 -13.15 13.07
C ASP A 135 5.78 -13.37 12.20
N LEU A 136 5.42 -14.63 11.92
CA LEU A 136 4.23 -14.96 11.14
C LEU A 136 2.93 -14.56 11.85
N VAL A 137 2.86 -14.69 13.18
CA VAL A 137 1.72 -14.19 13.96
C VAL A 137 1.64 -12.67 13.77
N LEU A 138 2.76 -11.96 13.93
CA LEU A 138 2.81 -10.51 13.74
C LEU A 138 2.50 -10.06 12.30
N LEU A 139 2.79 -10.89 11.28
CA LEU A 139 2.44 -10.61 9.89
C LEU A 139 0.98 -10.92 9.57
N GLY A 140 0.38 -11.93 10.21
CA GLY A 140 -1.05 -12.20 10.10
C GLY A 140 -1.89 -11.17 10.85
N GLU A 141 -1.31 -10.61 11.91
CA GLU A 141 -1.84 -9.52 12.73
C GLU A 141 -1.30 -8.15 12.27
N ASP A 142 -1.79 -7.09 12.90
CA ASP A 142 -1.42 -5.72 12.57
C ASP A 142 -0.12 -5.30 13.27
N SER A 143 1.02 -5.76 12.72
CA SER A 143 2.37 -5.41 13.19
C SER A 143 2.57 -3.90 13.30
N ASN A 144 3.01 -3.43 14.47
CA ASN A 144 3.27 -2.00 14.72
C ASN A 144 4.21 -1.35 13.68
N ILE A 145 5.30 -2.03 13.29
CA ILE A 145 6.29 -1.45 12.37
C ILE A 145 5.72 -1.30 10.95
N ILE A 146 4.94 -2.28 10.51
CA ILE A 146 4.23 -2.24 9.22
C ILE A 146 3.14 -1.18 9.27
N ARG A 147 2.33 -1.14 10.34
CA ARG A 147 1.28 -0.12 10.53
C ARG A 147 1.85 1.28 10.49
N LEU A 148 2.91 1.56 11.24
CA LEU A 148 3.54 2.88 11.26
C LEU A 148 4.07 3.28 9.87
N THR A 149 4.61 2.32 9.13
CA THR A 149 5.09 2.54 7.76
C THR A 149 3.92 2.78 6.79
N ALA A 150 2.82 2.04 6.94
CA ALA A 150 1.59 2.24 6.17
C ALA A 150 0.94 3.60 6.46
N THR A 151 0.84 3.98 7.73
CA THR A 151 0.27 5.26 8.13
C THR A 151 1.08 6.43 7.59
N ILE A 152 2.42 6.40 7.66
CA ILE A 152 3.19 7.48 7.03
C ILE A 152 3.03 7.47 5.52
N ALA A 153 2.98 6.29 4.89
CA ALA A 153 2.85 6.18 3.45
C ALA A 153 1.55 6.84 2.98
N ARG A 154 0.44 6.54 3.67
CA ARG A 154 -0.87 7.15 3.44
C ARG A 154 -0.84 8.66 3.66
N VAL A 155 -0.36 9.13 4.81
CA VAL A 155 -0.33 10.57 5.12
C VAL A 155 0.56 11.35 4.14
N ALA A 156 1.73 10.80 3.79
CA ALA A 156 2.65 11.43 2.85
C ALA A 156 2.08 11.45 1.43
N ASN A 157 1.50 10.33 0.97
CA ASN A 157 0.81 10.21 -0.31
C ASN A 157 -0.28 11.29 -0.41
N ASP A 158 -1.28 11.26 0.48
CA ASP A 158 -2.38 12.23 0.48
C ASP A 158 -1.88 13.69 0.56
N HIS A 159 -0.82 13.97 1.33
CA HIS A 159 -0.27 15.33 1.42
C HIS A 159 0.40 15.77 0.11
N GLY A 160 0.98 14.83 -0.64
CA GLY A 160 1.63 15.07 -1.93
C GLY A 160 0.65 15.10 -3.11
N SER A 161 -0.40 14.27 -3.09
CA SER A 161 -1.32 14.06 -4.19
C SER A 161 -2.59 14.92 -4.14
N TYR A 162 -2.89 15.60 -3.01
CA TYR A 162 -4.17 16.30 -2.81
C TYR A 162 -4.58 17.23 -3.96
N LYS A 163 -3.64 17.93 -4.60
CA LYS A 163 -3.95 18.84 -5.71
C LYS A 163 -4.51 18.10 -6.91
N ARG A 164 -3.82 17.04 -7.32
CA ARG A 164 -4.22 16.20 -8.45
C ARG A 164 -5.58 15.57 -8.17
N GLU A 165 -5.75 14.99 -6.99
CA GLU A 165 -7.00 14.31 -6.61
C GLU A 165 -8.18 15.28 -6.50
N ASN A 166 -7.93 16.54 -6.13
CA ASN A 166 -8.95 17.60 -6.18
C ASN A 166 -9.36 17.95 -7.61
N GLU A 167 -8.46 17.82 -8.58
CA GLU A 167 -8.69 18.16 -9.99
C GLU A 167 -9.33 16.99 -10.77
N THR A 168 -8.87 15.76 -10.53
CA THR A 168 -9.28 14.57 -11.30
C THR A 168 -10.57 13.93 -10.79
N GLY A 169 -10.96 14.21 -9.54
CA GLY A 169 -12.10 13.59 -8.90
C GLY A 169 -11.72 12.21 -8.36
N ASP A 170 -11.80 12.05 -7.04
CA ASP A 170 -11.48 10.84 -6.28
C ASP A 170 -12.23 10.94 -4.93
N ILE A 171 -12.21 9.90 -4.10
CA ILE A 171 -12.71 9.94 -2.74
C ILE A 171 -12.09 11.09 -1.94
N PRO A 172 -12.81 11.63 -0.94
CA PRO A 172 -12.20 12.52 0.04
C PRO A 172 -10.98 11.85 0.70
N LYS A 173 -9.77 12.35 0.41
CA LYS A 173 -8.54 11.94 1.11
C LYS A 173 -8.43 12.60 2.48
N LEU A 174 -7.36 12.33 3.23
CA LEU A 174 -7.21 12.76 4.63
C LEU A 174 -7.44 14.26 4.85
N ASN A 175 -6.93 15.13 3.96
CA ASN A 175 -7.12 16.57 4.08
C ASN A 175 -8.61 16.95 4.00
N LYS A 176 -9.36 16.38 3.05
CA LYS A 176 -10.80 16.63 2.89
C LYS A 176 -11.62 16.04 4.04
N CYS A 177 -11.29 14.83 4.49
CA CYS A 177 -11.93 14.22 5.65
C CYS A 177 -11.78 15.11 6.89
N TYR A 178 -10.55 15.59 7.15
CA TYR A 178 -10.26 16.49 8.27
C TYR A 178 -11.02 17.83 8.18
N MET A 179 -11.03 18.45 7.00
CA MET A 179 -11.77 19.70 6.77
C MET A 179 -13.27 19.52 6.98
N ASN A 180 -13.85 18.42 6.49
CA ASN A 180 -15.26 18.12 6.63
C ASN A 180 -15.68 17.85 8.08
N GLU A 181 -14.84 17.12 8.83
CA GLU A 181 -15.13 16.76 10.22
C GLU A 181 -15.00 17.95 11.19
N THR A 182 -14.03 18.85 10.94
CA THR A 182 -13.66 19.90 11.89
C THR A 182 -14.08 21.31 11.47
N GLY A 183 -14.43 21.52 10.20
CA GLY A 183 -14.62 22.85 9.61
C GLY A 183 -13.31 23.62 9.37
N ALA A 184 -12.16 22.96 9.49
CA ALA A 184 -10.85 23.58 9.29
C ALA A 184 -10.60 24.00 7.82
N SER A 185 -9.71 24.97 7.65
CA SER A 185 -9.19 25.37 6.33
C SER A 185 -8.23 24.34 5.74
N GLU A 186 -7.98 24.41 4.43
CA GLU A 186 -6.99 23.55 3.76
C GLU A 186 -5.59 23.72 4.34
N ILE A 187 -5.22 24.93 4.76
CA ILE A 187 -3.92 25.21 5.38
C ILE A 187 -3.81 24.45 6.71
N GLU A 188 -4.83 24.54 7.56
CA GLU A 188 -4.88 23.83 8.85
C GLU A 188 -4.87 22.31 8.66
N ALA A 189 -5.60 21.78 7.67
CA ALA A 189 -5.58 20.35 7.34
C ALA A 189 -4.19 19.87 6.92
N ARG A 190 -3.48 20.66 6.11
CA ARG A 190 -2.11 20.32 5.69
C ARG A 190 -1.12 20.41 6.84
N ASP A 191 -1.28 21.36 7.75
CA ASP A 191 -0.43 21.46 8.94
C ASP A 191 -0.70 20.33 9.94
N TYR A 192 -1.96 19.90 10.07
CA TYR A 192 -2.33 18.68 10.79
C TYR A 192 -1.59 17.45 10.23
N MET A 193 -1.60 17.25 8.91
CA MET A 193 -0.88 16.13 8.27
C MET A 193 0.63 16.18 8.51
N LYS A 194 1.26 17.36 8.42
CA LYS A 194 2.69 17.52 8.75
C LYS A 194 3.00 17.18 10.20
N SER A 195 2.15 17.62 11.14
CA SER A 195 2.27 17.29 12.55
C SER A 195 2.13 15.78 12.80
N MET A 196 1.20 15.13 12.10
CA MET A 196 1.03 13.69 12.12
C MET A 196 2.29 12.97 11.62
N MET A 197 2.87 13.39 10.48
CA MET A 197 4.13 12.84 9.97
C MET A 197 5.29 12.98 10.99
N SER A 198 5.41 14.14 11.64
CA SER A 198 6.43 14.36 12.69
C SER A 198 6.25 13.42 13.89
N THR A 199 5.00 13.19 14.29
CA THR A 199 4.67 12.28 15.39
C THR A 199 4.95 10.82 15.01
N LEU A 200 4.60 10.41 13.79
CA LEU A 200 4.86 9.08 13.25
C LEU A 200 6.36 8.78 13.19
N TRP A 201 7.20 9.75 12.80
CA TRP A 201 8.66 9.59 12.81
C TRP A 201 9.20 9.24 14.19
N LYS A 202 8.71 9.91 15.25
CA LYS A 202 9.11 9.61 16.63
C LYS A 202 8.67 8.22 17.07
N LYS A 203 7.44 7.81 16.74
CA LYS A 203 6.91 6.48 17.03
C LYS A 203 7.72 5.39 16.31
N MET A 204 8.03 5.60 15.03
CA MET A 204 8.79 4.66 14.22
C MET A 204 10.21 4.45 14.75
N ASN A 205 10.90 5.52 15.19
CA ASN A 205 12.22 5.39 15.80
C ASN A 205 12.20 4.56 17.09
N LYS A 206 11.14 4.69 17.90
CA LYS A 206 10.98 3.87 19.11
C LYS A 206 10.70 2.41 18.75
N GLU A 207 9.78 2.17 17.82
CA GLU A 207 9.42 0.82 17.37
C GLU A 207 10.62 0.08 16.76
N ALA A 208 11.43 0.76 15.95
CA ALA A 208 12.64 0.18 15.35
C ALA A 208 13.67 -0.31 16.39
N GLN A 209 13.64 0.22 17.62
CA GLN A 209 14.52 -0.21 18.70
C GLN A 209 13.95 -1.39 19.51
N SER A 210 12.63 -1.59 19.50
CA SER A 210 11.94 -2.60 20.32
C SER A 210 11.36 -3.77 19.54
N SER A 211 11.30 -3.67 18.21
CA SER A 211 10.73 -4.69 17.33
C SER A 211 11.49 -6.02 17.41
N SER A 212 10.77 -7.13 17.40
CA SER A 212 11.32 -8.50 17.44
C SER A 212 11.77 -9.02 16.07
N PHE A 213 11.43 -8.31 14.99
CA PHE A 213 11.82 -8.68 13.64
C PHE A 213 13.34 -8.62 13.44
N SER A 214 13.83 -9.25 12.37
CA SER A 214 15.23 -9.12 11.99
C SER A 214 15.59 -7.66 11.66
N GLN A 215 16.85 -7.28 11.94
CA GLN A 215 17.34 -5.92 11.64
C GLN A 215 17.14 -5.55 10.17
N ASN A 216 17.36 -6.49 9.24
CA ASN A 216 17.14 -6.25 7.81
C ASN A 216 15.67 -5.91 7.49
N PHE A 217 14.71 -6.56 8.15
CA PHE A 217 13.29 -6.27 7.96
C PHE A 217 12.93 -4.90 8.56
N ILE A 218 13.46 -4.59 9.74
CA ILE A 218 13.31 -3.27 10.40
C ILE A 218 13.86 -2.17 9.50
N ASP A 219 15.09 -2.32 9.01
CA ASP A 219 15.74 -1.35 8.13
C ASP A 219 14.98 -1.18 6.81
N THR A 220 14.41 -2.25 6.27
CA THR A 220 13.59 -2.18 5.06
C THR A 220 12.32 -1.34 5.29
N ASN A 221 11.62 -1.54 6.41
CA ASN A 221 10.45 -0.73 6.78
C ASN A 221 10.85 0.74 7.03
N MET A 222 11.94 0.98 7.76
CA MET A 222 12.49 2.32 7.99
C MET A 222 12.87 3.05 6.69
N ASN A 223 13.45 2.34 5.73
CA ASN A 223 13.83 2.91 4.45
C ASN A 223 12.60 3.19 3.58
N ALA A 224 11.60 2.31 3.57
CA ALA A 224 10.35 2.57 2.90
C ALA A 224 9.59 3.77 3.50
N PHE A 225 9.58 3.90 4.83
CA PHE A 225 9.09 5.09 5.52
C PHE A 225 9.74 6.36 4.96
N ARG A 226 11.07 6.37 4.84
CA ARG A 226 11.84 7.49 4.28
C ARG A 226 11.52 7.74 2.80
N ILE A 227 11.42 6.67 2.02
CA ILE A 227 11.07 6.74 0.59
C ILE A 227 9.70 7.39 0.41
N CYS A 228 8.69 7.02 1.21
CA CYS A 228 7.36 7.64 1.08
C CYS A 228 7.42 9.15 1.30
N MET A 229 8.11 9.61 2.35
CA MET A 229 8.30 11.06 2.56
C MET A 229 9.10 11.72 1.44
N PHE A 230 10.11 11.04 0.89
CA PHE A 230 10.93 11.55 -0.20
C PHE A 230 10.17 11.68 -1.52
N MET A 231 9.35 10.67 -1.84
CA MET A 231 8.52 10.60 -3.05
C MET A 231 7.49 11.72 -3.07
N TYR A 232 6.86 11.98 -1.92
CA TYR A 232 5.76 12.95 -1.82
C TYR A 232 6.17 14.32 -1.26
N GLN A 233 7.47 14.59 -1.13
CA GLN A 233 7.99 15.82 -0.53
C GLN A 233 7.55 17.09 -1.28
N TYR A 234 7.46 17.01 -2.61
CA TYR A 234 7.24 18.17 -3.49
C TYR A 234 5.98 18.06 -4.35
N GLY A 235 5.10 17.11 -4.05
CA GLY A 235 3.93 16.78 -4.85
C GLY A 235 3.84 15.27 -5.09
N ASP A 236 2.99 14.87 -6.03
CA ASP A 236 2.88 13.48 -6.47
C ASP A 236 4.08 13.08 -7.32
N GLY A 237 5.09 12.48 -6.66
CA GLY A 237 6.27 11.96 -7.35
C GLY A 237 6.09 10.54 -7.91
N TYR A 238 4.92 9.92 -7.73
CA TYR A 238 4.68 8.53 -8.14
C TYR A 238 3.92 8.44 -9.46
N SER A 239 2.80 9.16 -9.55
CA SER A 239 1.79 8.90 -10.58
C SER A 239 1.86 9.87 -11.75
N ILE A 240 2.40 11.08 -11.52
CA ILE A 240 2.59 12.07 -12.57
C ILE A 240 4.08 12.26 -12.90
N PRO A 241 4.42 12.65 -14.14
CA PRO A 241 5.78 13.00 -14.53
C PRO A 241 6.26 14.26 -13.79
N ASP A 242 6.77 14.12 -12.56
CA ASP A 242 7.41 15.21 -11.82
C ASP A 242 8.89 15.37 -12.26
N PRO A 243 9.31 16.53 -12.80
CA PRO A 243 10.67 16.72 -13.28
C PRO A 243 11.74 16.50 -12.19
N LYS A 244 11.43 16.82 -10.93
CA LYS A 244 12.39 16.59 -9.83
C LYS A 244 12.59 15.11 -9.59
N MET A 245 11.51 14.32 -9.55
CA MET A 245 11.60 12.87 -9.41
C MET A 245 12.30 12.23 -10.60
N GLN A 246 11.97 12.65 -11.82
CA GLN A 246 12.65 12.18 -13.03
C GLN A 246 14.15 12.42 -12.96
N ASN A 247 14.58 13.63 -12.61
CA ASN A 247 16.01 13.96 -12.45
C ASN A 247 16.68 13.10 -11.35
N ARG A 248 16.00 12.83 -10.24
CA ARG A 248 16.50 11.95 -9.18
C ARG A 248 16.70 10.51 -9.68
N ILE A 249 15.75 9.99 -10.45
CA ILE A 249 15.85 8.65 -11.05
C ILE A 249 16.97 8.60 -12.09
N MET A 250 17.06 9.62 -12.96
CA MET A 250 18.15 9.76 -13.95
C MET A 250 19.52 9.73 -13.28
N SER A 251 19.72 10.57 -12.28
CA SER A 251 20.98 10.68 -11.56
C SER A 251 21.36 9.39 -10.82
N LEU A 252 20.39 8.64 -10.27
CA LEU A 252 20.67 7.44 -9.49
C LEU A 252 20.86 6.18 -10.34
N VAL A 253 20.07 6.02 -11.40
CA VAL A 253 19.95 4.75 -12.14
C VAL A 253 20.70 4.77 -13.46
N PHE A 254 20.77 5.94 -14.12
CA PHE A 254 21.20 6.04 -15.51
C PHE A 254 22.51 6.84 -15.68
N GLU A 255 22.79 7.80 -14.80
CA GLU A 255 23.98 8.64 -14.87
C GLU A 255 25.11 8.10 -13.96
N PRO A 256 26.31 7.85 -14.50
CA PRO A 256 27.45 7.46 -13.68
C PRO A 256 27.97 8.65 -12.85
N ILE A 257 28.54 8.36 -11.68
CA ILE A 257 29.25 9.37 -10.89
C ILE A 257 30.47 9.83 -11.69
N PRO A 258 30.64 11.15 -11.96
CA PRO A 258 31.82 11.65 -12.65
C PRO A 258 33.09 11.30 -11.88
N ASN A 259 34.14 10.90 -12.62
CA ASN A 259 35.48 10.64 -12.07
C ASN A 259 36.17 11.92 -11.59
#